data_AF-A0A2V3E2S3-F1
#
_entry.id   AF-A0A2V3E2S3-F1
#
_cell.length_a   1.000
_cell.length_b   1.000
_cell.length_c   1.000
_cell.angle_alpha   90.00
_cell.angle_beta   90.00
_cell.angle_gamma   90.00
#
_symmetry.space_group_name_H-M   'P 1'
#
loop_
_entity.id
_entity.type
_entity.pdbx_description
1 polymer ?
#
loop_
_entity_poly.entity_id
_entity_poly.type
_entity_poly.pdbx_seq_one_letter_code
_entity_poly.pdbx_strand_id
1 'polypeptide(L)'
;MTFSTITRTKNASAVTRPQGISVLPAVDVNLGAVTFLTPSGHRAYYSAEPSQLVSALTQAVRPARWIPEIGTLVITVAQTGARAGRHVGFRLSAY
;
A
#
# COMPACT_ATOMS: atom_id res chain seq x y z
N MET A 1 40.77 -35.47 -12.55
CA MET A 1 40.00 -34.36 -13.16
C MET A 1 39.21 -33.73 -12.03
N THR A 2 39.58 -32.54 -11.59
CA THR A 2 39.07 -31.93 -10.35
C THR A 2 38.25 -30.70 -10.73
N PHE A 3 36.95 -30.70 -10.41
CA PHE A 3 36.06 -29.57 -10.66
C PHE A 3 35.95 -28.74 -9.39
N SER A 4 36.34 -27.47 -9.47
CA SER A 4 36.15 -26.49 -8.40
C SER A 4 34.89 -25.67 -8.66
N THR A 5 33.89 -25.83 -7.81
CA THR A 5 32.63 -25.07 -7.85
C THR A 5 32.87 -23.68 -7.27
N ILE A 6 32.66 -22.63 -8.09
CA ILE A 6 32.72 -21.24 -7.65
C ILE A 6 31.32 -20.82 -7.19
N THR A 7 31.14 -20.66 -5.89
CA THR A 7 29.89 -20.15 -5.30
C THR A 7 29.82 -18.64 -5.47
N ARG A 8 29.05 -18.16 -6.47
CA ARG A 8 28.78 -16.73 -6.68
C ARG A 8 27.71 -16.27 -5.68
N THR A 9 28.14 -15.76 -4.52
CA THR A 9 27.23 -15.13 -3.54
C THR A 9 26.71 -13.80 -4.10
N LYS A 10 25.49 -13.81 -4.63
CA LYS A 10 24.79 -12.60 -5.05
C LYS A 10 24.15 -11.96 -3.81
N ASN A 11 24.90 -11.08 -3.11
CA ASN A 11 24.33 -10.19 -2.11
C ASN A 11 23.40 -9.19 -2.79
N ALA A 12 22.14 -9.56 -2.97
CA ALA A 12 21.08 -8.61 -3.29
C ALA A 12 20.72 -7.90 -1.98
N SER A 13 21.13 -6.65 -1.84
CA SER A 13 20.65 -5.76 -0.78
C SER A 13 19.13 -5.71 -0.86
N ALA A 14 18.45 -6.38 0.07
CA ALA A 14 17.01 -6.35 0.16
C ALA A 14 16.61 -4.90 0.48
N VAL A 15 16.02 -4.21 -0.50
CA VAL A 15 15.42 -2.90 -0.26
C VAL A 15 14.30 -3.10 0.76
N THR A 16 14.52 -2.63 2.00
CA THR A 16 13.49 -2.63 3.04
C THR A 16 12.38 -1.71 2.56
N ARG A 17 11.29 -2.30 2.05
CA ARG A 17 10.10 -1.53 1.69
C ARG A 17 9.53 -0.90 2.96
N PRO A 18 9.06 0.37 2.90
CA PRO A 18 8.39 1.00 4.03
C PRO A 18 7.26 0.10 4.53
N GLN A 19 7.30 -0.26 5.82
CA GLN A 19 6.23 -1.05 6.42
C GLN A 19 5.08 -0.10 6.77
N GLY A 20 4.10 0.03 5.87
CA GLY A 20 2.92 0.86 6.12
C GLY A 20 2.10 0.39 7.32
N ILE A 21 1.35 1.31 7.94
CA ILE A 21 0.42 1.05 9.04
C ILE A 21 -0.86 0.45 8.47
N SER A 22 -1.33 -0.68 9.03
CA SER A 22 -2.63 -1.23 8.62
C SER A 22 -3.75 -0.30 9.06
N VAL A 23 -4.65 0.08 8.16
CA VAL A 23 -5.75 1.00 8.46
C VAL A 23 -7.05 0.51 7.82
N LEU A 24 -8.18 0.92 8.40
CA LEU A 24 -9.51 0.79 7.82
C LEU A 24 -9.99 2.19 7.41
N PRO A 25 -9.88 2.57 6.12
CA PRO A 25 -10.28 3.89 5.66
C PRO A 25 -11.79 3.99 5.48
N ALA A 26 -12.38 5.06 6.02
CA ALA A 26 -13.69 5.56 5.62
C ALA A 26 -13.49 6.63 4.55
N VAL A 27 -14.32 6.60 3.51
CA VAL A 27 -14.19 7.47 2.34
C VAL A 27 -15.53 8.14 2.08
N ASP A 28 -15.54 9.46 2.15
CA ASP A 28 -16.63 10.27 1.62
C ASP A 28 -16.34 10.58 0.16
N VAL A 29 -17.11 9.97 -0.75
CA VAL A 29 -16.92 10.15 -2.19
C VAL A 29 -17.30 11.53 -2.67
N ASN A 30 -18.27 12.18 -2.01
CA ASN A 30 -18.76 13.49 -2.41
C ASN A 30 -17.77 14.61 -2.02
N LEU A 31 -17.16 14.49 -0.84
CA LEU A 31 -16.19 15.48 -0.34
C LEU A 31 -14.73 15.11 -0.64
N GLY A 32 -14.47 13.88 -1.10
CA GLY A 32 -13.10 13.37 -1.28
C GLY A 32 -12.38 13.10 0.05
N ALA A 33 -13.10 13.10 1.18
CA ALA A 33 -12.52 12.91 2.50
C ALA A 33 -12.14 11.45 2.73
N VAL A 34 -10.95 11.23 3.26
CA VAL A 34 -10.46 9.91 3.66
C VAL A 34 -10.05 9.98 5.12
N THR A 35 -10.72 9.22 5.98
CA THR A 35 -10.45 9.19 7.42
C THR A 35 -10.10 7.80 7.89
N PHE A 36 -9.18 7.70 8.85
CA PHE A 36 -8.80 6.43 9.47
C PHE A 36 -8.08 6.63 10.80
N LEU A 37 -8.06 5.59 11.62
CA LEU A 37 -7.29 5.52 12.84
C LEU A 37 -5.87 4.99 12.58
N THR A 38 -4.90 5.61 13.23
CA THR A 38 -3.51 5.15 13.34
C THR A 38 -3.16 5.00 14.82
N PRO A 39 -2.02 4.37 15.18
CA PRO A 39 -1.55 4.37 16.57
C PRO A 39 -1.37 5.79 17.15
N SER A 40 -1.16 6.79 16.30
CA SER A 40 -1.07 8.20 16.68
C SER A 40 -2.41 8.93 16.78
N GLY A 41 -3.53 8.23 16.60
CA GLY A 41 -4.89 8.78 16.65
C GLY A 41 -5.58 8.88 15.29
N HIS A 42 -6.70 9.61 15.28
CA HIS A 42 -7.53 9.84 14.09
C HIS A 42 -6.83 10.75 13.08
N ARG A 43 -6.91 10.37 11.81
CA ARG A 43 -6.35 11.11 10.69
C ARG A 43 -7.45 11.39 9.66
N ALA A 44 -7.38 12.56 9.05
CA ALA A 44 -8.23 12.98 7.95
C ALA A 44 -7.34 13.54 6.84
N TYR A 45 -7.64 13.15 5.60
CA TYR A 45 -6.94 13.55 4.40
C TYR A 45 -7.91 13.74 3.26
N TYR A 46 -7.46 14.39 2.19
CA TYR A 46 -8.18 14.51 0.93
C TYR A 46 -7.60 13.56 -0.13
N SER A 47 -8.47 12.96 -0.94
CA SER A 47 -8.13 12.24 -2.16
C SER A 47 -8.76 12.95 -3.36
N ALA A 48 -7.94 13.20 -4.39
CA ALA A 48 -8.43 13.72 -5.68
C ALA A 48 -9.19 12.65 -6.48
N GLU A 49 -9.07 11.38 -6.10
CA GLU A 49 -9.61 10.23 -6.84
C GLU A 49 -10.46 9.31 -5.94
N PRO A 50 -11.47 9.83 -5.22
CA PRO A 50 -12.18 9.06 -4.20
C PRO A 50 -12.94 7.86 -4.78
N SER A 51 -13.50 7.99 -5.99
CA SER A 51 -14.21 6.89 -6.66
C SER A 51 -13.29 5.73 -7.05
N GLN A 52 -12.06 6.04 -7.49
CA GLN A 52 -11.06 5.02 -7.81
C GLN A 52 -10.55 4.33 -6.54
N LEU A 53 -10.38 5.11 -5.47
CA LEU A 53 -9.99 4.62 -4.15
C LEU A 53 -11.04 3.64 -3.62
N VAL A 54 -12.33 3.99 -3.63
CA VAL A 54 -13.43 3.08 -3.24
C VAL A 54 -13.45 1.83 -4.11
N SER A 55 -13.31 1.97 -5.43
CA SER A 55 -13.26 0.82 -6.34
C SER A 55 -12.12 -0.15 -6.00
N ALA A 56 -10.94 0.38 -5.64
CA ALA A 56 -9.82 -0.43 -5.18
C ALA A 56 -10.10 -1.08 -3.82
N LEU A 57 -10.74 -0.39 -2.88
CA LEU A 57 -11.12 -0.96 -1.57
C LEU A 57 -12.09 -2.13 -1.72
N THR A 58 -13.06 -2.05 -2.64
CA THR A 58 -14.00 -3.15 -2.91
C THR A 58 -13.29 -4.41 -3.45
N GLN A 59 -12.13 -4.24 -4.10
CA GLN A 59 -11.31 -5.33 -4.65
C GLN A 59 -10.15 -5.74 -3.73
N ALA A 60 -10.09 -5.17 -2.52
CA ALA A 60 -8.98 -5.37 -1.61
C ALA A 60 -8.92 -6.81 -1.10
N VAL A 61 -7.74 -7.43 -1.21
CA VAL A 61 -7.47 -8.80 -0.73
C VAL A 61 -6.60 -8.81 0.53
N ARG A 62 -6.20 -7.63 1.01
CA ARG A 62 -5.45 -7.40 2.25
C ARG A 62 -5.87 -6.07 2.86
N PRO A 63 -5.62 -5.85 4.16
CA PRO A 63 -5.82 -4.55 4.78
C PRO A 63 -5.09 -3.43 4.03
N ALA A 64 -5.72 -2.27 3.90
CA ALA A 64 -5.08 -1.08 3.35
C ALA A 64 -3.91 -0.64 4.25
N ARG A 65 -2.87 -0.08 3.64
CA ARG A 65 -1.63 0.29 4.32
C ARG A 65 -1.36 1.77 4.12
N TRP A 66 -1.32 2.53 5.21
CA TRP A 66 -0.90 3.91 5.22
C TRP A 66 0.62 4.03 5.35
N ILE A 67 1.27 4.69 4.40
CA ILE A 67 2.71 4.96 4.45
C ILE A 67 2.90 6.46 4.69
N PRO A 68 3.03 6.91 5.96
CA PRO A 68 3.07 8.33 6.30
C PRO A 68 4.26 9.06 5.67
N GLU A 69 5.40 8.38 5.49
CA GLU A 69 6.64 8.96 4.96
C GLU A 69 6.47 9.52 3.54
N ILE A 70 5.55 8.94 2.77
CA ILE A 70 5.26 9.34 1.38
C ILE A 70 3.81 9.78 1.18
N GLY A 71 3.04 9.93 2.27
CA GLY A 71 1.65 10.36 2.21
C GLY A 71 0.76 9.49 1.32
N THR A 72 1.00 8.18 1.28
CA THR A 72 0.33 7.28 0.33
C THR A 72 -0.44 6.17 1.03
N LEU A 73 -1.71 6.01 0.67
CA LEU A 73 -2.54 4.86 1.04
C LEU A 73 -2.40 3.78 -0.04
N VAL A 74 -1.89 2.62 0.35
CA VAL A 74 -1.68 1.48 -0.54
C VAL A 74 -2.77 0.44 -0.32
N ILE A 75 -3.47 0.08 -1.38
CA ILE A 75 -4.48 -0.97 -1.39
C ILE A 75 -3.92 -2.14 -2.19
N THR A 76 -3.99 -3.35 -1.63
CA THR A 76 -3.62 -4.57 -2.36
C THR A 76 -4.88 -5.16 -2.97
N VAL A 77 -4.99 -5.12 -4.30
CA VAL A 77 -6.16 -5.64 -5.03
C VAL A 77 -5.87 -7.01 -5.63
N ALA A 78 -6.92 -7.80 -5.87
CA ALA A 78 -6.79 -9.05 -6.60
C ALA A 78 -6.23 -8.82 -8.01
N GLN A 79 -5.36 -9.72 -8.47
CA GLN A 79 -4.91 -9.75 -9.87
C GLN A 79 -4.76 -11.20 -10.33
N THR A 80 -5.36 -11.52 -11.47
CA THR A 80 -5.27 -12.86 -12.08
C THR A 80 -3.81 -13.23 -12.30
N GLY A 81 -3.41 -14.43 -11.86
CA GLY A 81 -2.04 -14.92 -11.96
C GLY A 81 -1.09 -14.43 -10.88
N ALA A 82 -1.51 -13.55 -9.95
CA ALA A 82 -0.67 -13.02 -8.88
C ALA A 82 -1.24 -13.33 -7.49
N ARG A 83 -0.71 -14.36 -6.82
CA ARG A 83 -1.12 -14.73 -5.45
C ARG A 83 -0.91 -13.62 -4.42
N ALA A 84 0.07 -12.74 -4.65
CA ALA A 84 0.35 -11.61 -3.76
C ALA A 84 -0.63 -10.43 -3.95
N GLY A 85 -1.40 -10.41 -5.05
CA GLY A 85 -2.17 -9.25 -5.48
C GLY A 85 -1.32 -8.15 -6.10
N ARG A 86 -1.97 -7.07 -6.54
CA ARG A 86 -1.37 -5.86 -7.09
C ARG A 86 -1.47 -4.72 -6.09
N HIS A 87 -0.41 -3.95 -5.93
CA HIS A 87 -0.42 -2.75 -5.11
C HIS A 87 -0.93 -1.55 -5.93
N VAL A 88 -1.93 -0.85 -5.42
CA VAL A 88 -2.46 0.40 -5.98
C VAL A 88 -2.27 1.49 -4.93
N GLY A 89 -1.52 2.53 -5.27
CA GLY A 89 -1.21 3.63 -4.35
C GLY A 89 -2.06 4.86 -4.66
N PHE A 90 -2.64 5.45 -3.61
CA PHE A 90 -3.39 6.70 -3.67
C PHE A 90 -2.66 7.74 -2.83
N ARG A 91 -2.25 8.84 -3.46
CA ARG A 91 -1.63 9.95 -2.75
C ARG A 91 -2.72 10.74 -2.02
N LEU A 92 -2.52 10.94 -0.73
CA LEU A 92 -3.43 11.69 0.11
C LEU A 92 -2.79 13.04 0.46
N SER A 93 -3.56 14.12 0.34
CA SER A 93 -3.13 15.47 0.76
C SER A 93 -3.76 15.84 2.09
N ALA A 94 -3.22 16.89 2.73
CA ALA A 94 -3.91 17.50 3.85
C ALA A 94 -5.35 17.85 3.47
N TYR A 95 -6.27 17.58 4.39
CA TYR A 95 -7.70 17.91 4.26
C TYR A 95 -7.92 19.40 4.52
#